data_AF-A0A162FGD0-F1
#
_entry.id   AF-A0A162FGD0-F1
#
_cell.length_a   1.000
_cell.length_b   1.000
_cell.length_c   1.000
_cell.angle_alpha   90.00
_cell.angle_beta   90.00
_cell.angle_gamma   90.00
#
_symmetry.space_group_name_H-M   'P 1'
#
loop_
_entity.id
_entity.type
_entity.pdbx_description
1 polymer ?
#
loop_
_entity_poly.entity_id
_entity_poly.type
_entity_poly.pdbx_seq_one_letter_code
_entity_poly.pdbx_strand_id
1 'polypeptide(L)' 'MASYGGTLIFSHIIPVVFGVISILLIGTGIMEDEREKLLAGIVLFIIGTLIPFIVLPFLVGN' A
#
# COMPACT_ATOMS: atom_id res chain seq x y z
N MET A 1 -19.75 16.67 0.20
CA MET A 1 -18.93 17.09 -0.97
C MET A 1 -17.81 16.09 -1.09
N ALA A 2 -17.86 15.18 -2.08
CA ALA A 2 -16.78 14.22 -2.29
C ALA A 2 -15.47 14.97 -2.55
N SER A 3 -14.47 14.77 -1.68
CA SER A 3 -13.14 15.35 -1.89
C SER A 3 -12.44 14.56 -3.00
N TYR A 4 -12.53 15.04 -4.25
CA TYR A 4 -11.89 14.42 -5.40
C TYR A 4 -10.39 14.16 -5.17
N GLY A 5 -9.71 15.05 -4.43
CA GLY A 5 -8.31 14.88 -4.06
C GLY A 5 -8.08 13.72 -3.08
N GLY A 6 -8.95 13.56 -2.07
CA GLY A 6 -8.88 12.45 -1.12
C GLY A 6 -9.04 11.09 -1.80
N THR A 7 -10.03 10.96 -2.67
CA THR A 7 -10.27 9.72 -3.42
C THR A 7 -9.07 9.35 -4.29
N LEU A 8 -8.45 10.31 -4.98
CA LEU A 8 -7.28 10.08 -5.85
C LEU A 8 -6.05 9.61 -5.06
N ILE A 9 -5.79 10.23 -3.90
CA ILE A 9 -4.66 9.86 -3.04
C ILE A 9 -4.78 8.42 -2.55
N PHE A 10 -5.95 8.03 -2.05
CA PHE A 10 -6.15 6.70 -1.47
C PHE A 10 -6.34 5.60 -2.51
N SER A 11 -6.89 5.89 -3.69
CA SER A 11 -7.12 4.88 -4.74
C SER A 11 -5.95 4.69 -5.71
N HIS A 12 -5.08 5.70 -5.89
CA HIS A 12 -4.01 5.64 -6.89
C HIS A 12 -2.62 5.87 -6.29
N ILE A 13 -2.42 6.96 -5.53
CA ILE A 13 -1.07 7.35 -5.10
C ILE A 13 -0.53 6.41 -4.02
N ILE A 14 -1.28 6.22 -2.93
CA ILE A 14 -0.86 5.36 -1.81
C ILE A 14 -0.63 3.91 -2.27
N PRO A 15 -1.56 3.26 -3.00
CA PRO A 15 -1.36 1.88 -3.45
C PRO A 15 -0.13 1.71 -4.33
N VAL A 16 0.15 2.66 -5.24
CA VAL A 16 1.33 2.60 -6.11
C VAL A 16 2.62 2.74 -5.31
N VAL A 17 2.71 3.75 -4.44
CA VAL A 17 3.91 3.98 -3.63
C VAL A 17 4.19 2.79 -2.71
N PHE A 18 3.16 2.28 -2.03
CA PHE A 18 3.29 1.13 -1.16
C PHE A 18 3.65 -0.13 -1.95
N GLY A 19 3.06 -0.33 -3.13
CA GLY A 19 3.39 -1.45 -4.00
C GLY A 19 4.87 -1.44 -4.43
N VAL A 20 5.38 -0.29 -4.87
CA VAL A 20 6.79 -0.14 -5.26
C VAL A 20 7.72 -0.42 -4.08
N ILE A 21 7.48 0.21 -2.93
CA ILE A 21 8.32 0.03 -1.73
C ILE A 21 8.30 -1.44 -1.27
N SER A 22 7.13 -2.08 -1.32
CA SER A 22 6.98 -3.48 -0.91
C SER A 22 7.76 -4.43 -1.80
N ILE A 23 7.69 -4.24 -3.13
CA ILE A 23 8.43 -5.07 -4.09
C ILE A 23 9.94 -4.90 -3.89
N LEU A 24 10.41 -3.67 -3.65
CA LEU A 24 11.81 -3.41 -3.33
C LEU A 24 12.23 -4.14 -2.05
N LEU A 25 11.44 -4.05 -0.97
CA LEU A 25 11.71 -4.74 0.29
C LEU A 25 11.71 -6.27 0.15
N ILE A 26 10.76 -6.83 -0.59
CA ILE A 26 10.70 -8.27 -0.88
C ILE A 26 11.95 -8.67 -1.66
N GLY A 27 12.29 -7.94 -2.74
CA GLY A 27 13.46 -8.22 -3.56
C GLY A 27 14.76 -8.14 -2.78
N THR A 28 14.95 -7.08 -2.00
CA THR A 28 16.10 -6.92 -1.11
C THR A 28 16.15 -8.02 -0.05
N GLY A 29 15.03 -8.33 0.59
CA GLY A 29 14.96 -9.42 1.58
C GLY A 29 15.30 -10.80 1.00
N ILE A 30 14.93 -11.07 -0.26
CA ILE A 30 15.33 -12.31 -0.96
C ILE A 30 16.83 -12.28 -1.30
N MET A 31 17.35 -11.15 -1.81
CA MET A 31 18.76 -11.03 -2.20
C MET A 31 19.73 -11.11 -1.02
N GLU A 32 19.33 -10.56 0.13
CA GLU A 32 20.16 -10.51 1.34
C GLU A 32 19.89 -11.67 2.32
N ASP A 33 18.96 -12.58 1.97
CA ASP A 33 18.45 -13.66 2.86
C ASP A 33 17.92 -13.14 4.22
N GLU A 34 17.48 -11.87 4.24
CA GLU A 34 16.94 -11.20 5.42
C GLU A 34 15.43 -11.38 5.51
N ARG A 35 15.02 -12.40 6.28
CA ARG A 35 13.59 -12.73 6.51
C ARG A 35 12.78 -11.55 7.05
N GLU A 36 13.38 -10.68 7.84
CA GLU A 36 12.71 -9.50 8.39
C GLU A 36 12.29 -8.51 7.29
N LYS A 37 13.20 -8.21 6.35
CA LYS A 37 12.92 -7.33 5.20
C LYS A 37 11.90 -7.94 4.25
N LEU A 38 12.01 -9.25 4.01
CA LEU A 38 11.02 -10.02 3.23
C LEU A 38 9.61 -9.91 3.85
N LEU A 39 9.49 -10.22 5.14
CA LEU A 39 8.23 -10.16 5.87
C LEU A 39 7.67 -8.74 5.89
N ALA A 40 8.50 -7.74 6.15
CA ALA A 40 8.09 -6.34 6.13
C ALA A 40 7.52 -5.94 4.76
N GLY A 41 8.17 -6.34 3.66
CA GLY A 41 7.67 -6.09 2.31
C GLY A 41 6.34 -6.79 2.01
N ILE A 42 6.19 -8.07 2.41
CA ILE A 42 4.92 -8.80 2.23
C ILE A 42 3.78 -8.14 3.02
N VAL A 43 4.03 -7.81 4.29
CA VAL A 43 3.02 -7.16 5.15
C VAL A 43 2.64 -5.79 4.60
N LEU A 44 3.64 -5.00 4.16
CA LEU A 44 3.41 -3.68 3.57
C LEU A 44 2.61 -3.77 2.28
N PHE A 45 2.82 -4.80 1.46
CA PHE A 45 2.07 -5.02 0.22
C PHE A 45 0.59 -5.27 0.50
N ILE A 46 0.31 -6.15 1.47
CA ILE A 46 -1.07 -6.49 1.86
C ILE A 46 -1.77 -5.27 2.45
N ILE A 47 -1.12 -4.53 3.35
CA ILE A 47 -1.70 -3.34 3.96
C ILE A 47 -1.94 -2.24 2.91
N GLY A 48 -0.94 -1.98 2.06
CA GLY A 48 -1.03 -0.97 1.00
C GLY A 48 -2.16 -1.23 0.02
N THR A 49 -2.43 -2.51 -0.28
CA THR A 49 -3.53 -2.92 -1.16
C THR A 49 -4.89 -2.93 -0.44
N LEU A 50 -4.95 -3.22 0.87
CA LEU A 50 -6.20 -3.17 1.63
C LEU A 50 -6.68 -1.75 2.00
N ILE A 51 -5.75 -0.81 2.23
CA ILE A 51 -6.05 0.59 2.62
C ILE A 51 -7.17 1.23 1.78
N PRO A 52 -7.15 1.22 0.44
CA PRO A 52 -8.23 1.82 -0.35
C PRO A 52 -9.60 1.20 -0.05
N PHE A 53 -9.69 -0.11 0.13
CA PHE A 53 -10.95 -0.79 0.40
C PHE A 53 -11.51 -0.47 1.78
N ILE A 54 -10.65 -0.13 2.74
CA ILE A 54 -11.07 0.29 4.07
C ILE A 54 -11.44 1.77 4.07
N VAL A 55 -10.61 2.64 3.49
CA VAL A 55 -10.73 4.10 3.63
C VAL A 55 -11.68 4.74 2.60
N LEU A 56 -11.70 4.28 1.35
CA LEU A 56 -12.54 4.87 0.31
C LEU A 56 -14.05 4.83 0.64
N PRO A 57 -14.61 3.76 1.24
CA PRO A 57 -16.01 3.75 1.65
C PRO A 57 -16.38 4.86 2.64
N PHE A 58 -15.48 5.21 3.57
CA PHE A 58 -15.73 6.31 4.51
C PHE A 58 -15.67 7.68 3.84
N LEU A 59 -14.84 7.84 2.80
CA LEU A 59 -14.66 9.09 2.06
C LEU A 59 -15.73 9.35 0.99
N VAL A 60 -16.27 8.29 0.39
CA VAL A 60 -17.26 8.38 -0.70
C VAL A 60 -18.69 8.15 -0.19
N GLY A 61 -18.86 7.40 0.89
CA GLY A 61 -20.18 7.06 1.45
C GLY A 61 -20.85 8.11 2.35
N ASN A 62 -20.27 9.32 2.49
CA ASN A 62 -20.86 10.47 3.18
C ASN A 62 -21.17 11.64 2.23
#